data_AF-A0A9X9EQH3-F1
#
_entry.id   AF-A0A9X9EQH3-F1
#
_cell.length_a   1.000
_cell.length_b   1.000
_cell.length_c   1.000
_cell.angle_alpha   90.00
_cell.angle_beta   90.00
_cell.angle_gamma   90.00
#
_symmetry.space_group_name_H-M   'P 1'
#
loop_
_entity.id
_entity.type
_entity.pdbx_description
1 polymer ?
#
loop_
_entity_poly.entity_id
_entity_poly.type
_entity_poly.pdbx_seq_one_letter_code
_entity_poly.pdbx_strand_id
1 'polypeptide(L)'
;MKVMLNKPLTFSGNEFVGIQDLFNNADNFTYECIVLPGKHKQVNSSAYLVSPSCSKEVNTAGVGISINGNEIRVYEHSMNKLNTVILAHYDNSNWIELVLVYSNKKPSLYINGKLIAVGHISPFNHIFPSGVLGGNEEGECFTGEIRSIKLWNESLDVEHVALLKEKAYENNENLTWAHDFLDGTIYKSGKKIDAKVSVIMPTYNKYPDILMTLHSLECQTFNKNEFEVIIVDDGSKDKTPSIYKENPFSFHLKYIRSNHNIGRPNMRNLGIQSASGSIIIFLDAEILVKPDFIQQHYSAHIEKENIVVCGSMVLRGVFTKYHPEFSDDQVALLSLMMQKHYRLSLNIENNIENRKPVNLLSEKDIYDQSF
;
A
#
# COMPACT_ATOMS: atom_id res chain seq x y z
N MET A 1 -18.59 15.23 -11.93
CA MET A 1 -18.89 13.94 -12.60
C MET A 1 -17.71 13.01 -12.39
N LYS A 2 -17.87 11.95 -11.58
CA LYS A 2 -16.80 11.00 -11.22
C LYS A 2 -16.46 10.18 -12.48
N VAL A 3 -15.36 10.49 -13.15
CA VAL A 3 -14.78 9.57 -14.15
C VAL A 3 -13.98 8.55 -13.36
N MET A 4 -14.67 7.66 -12.65
CA MET A 4 -14.01 6.47 -12.12
C MET A 4 -13.78 5.56 -13.33
N LEU A 5 -12.54 5.14 -13.49
CA LEU A 5 -12.20 4.14 -14.48
C LEU A 5 -12.88 2.85 -13.99
N ASN A 6 -14.11 2.60 -14.44
CA ASN A 6 -14.90 1.38 -14.21
C ASN A 6 -14.19 0.16 -14.82
N LYS A 7 -12.99 -0.14 -14.36
CA LYS A 7 -12.08 -1.11 -14.94
C LYS A 7 -11.35 -1.84 -13.82
N PRO A 8 -11.22 -3.17 -13.92
CA PRO A 8 -10.36 -3.93 -13.02
C PRO A 8 -8.92 -3.39 -12.99
N LEU A 9 -8.21 -3.65 -11.89
CA LEU A 9 -6.78 -3.37 -11.82
C LEU A 9 -6.02 -4.47 -12.59
N THR A 10 -5.26 -4.07 -13.61
CA THR A 10 -4.46 -4.98 -14.44
C THR A 10 -3.08 -5.17 -13.85
N PHE A 11 -2.67 -6.43 -13.68
CA PHE A 11 -1.31 -6.83 -13.29
C PHE A 11 -0.60 -7.41 -14.51
N SER A 12 0.52 -6.79 -14.91
CA SER A 12 1.33 -7.23 -16.05
C SER A 12 2.30 -8.36 -15.69
N GLY A 13 2.36 -8.71 -14.40
CA GLY A 13 3.32 -9.65 -13.84
C GLY A 13 4.62 -9.00 -13.42
N ASN A 14 4.60 -7.70 -13.11
CA ASN A 14 5.74 -6.99 -12.57
C ASN A 14 5.38 -6.08 -11.40
N GLU A 15 4.11 -6.01 -11.03
CA GLU A 15 3.61 -5.08 -10.03
C GLU A 15 3.14 -5.84 -8.79
N PHE A 16 3.18 -5.18 -7.65
CA PHE A 16 2.47 -5.62 -6.46
C PHE A 16 1.93 -4.42 -5.68
N VAL A 17 0.90 -4.69 -4.88
CA VAL A 17 0.29 -3.72 -3.97
C VAL A 17 0.57 -4.18 -2.55
N GLY A 18 1.29 -3.36 -1.80
CA GLY A 18 1.49 -3.55 -0.36
C GLY A 18 0.40 -2.82 0.41
N ILE A 19 -0.30 -3.55 1.26
CA ILE A 19 -1.22 -3.00 2.24
C ILE A 19 -0.59 -3.18 3.61
N GLN A 20 -0.76 -2.20 4.49
CA GLN A 20 -0.32 -2.30 5.88
C GLN A 20 -0.90 -3.57 6.52
N ASP A 21 -0.04 -4.37 7.18
CA ASP A 21 -0.42 -5.66 7.75
C ASP A 21 -1.68 -5.53 8.62
N LEU A 22 -2.71 -6.31 8.26
CA LEU A 22 -4.06 -6.17 8.82
C LEU A 22 -4.24 -6.98 10.12
N PHE A 23 -3.49 -8.07 10.31
CA PHE A 23 -3.58 -8.93 11.49
C PHE A 23 -2.26 -9.60 11.82
N ASN A 24 -1.95 -9.71 13.11
CA ASN A 24 -0.78 -10.46 13.58
C ASN A 24 -1.12 -11.94 13.84
N ASN A 25 -2.34 -12.27 14.27
CA ASN A 25 -2.81 -13.64 14.55
C ASN A 25 -4.35 -13.72 14.40
N ALA A 26 -4.86 -14.48 13.42
CA ALA A 26 -6.30 -14.53 13.15
C ALA A 26 -6.88 -15.95 13.30
N ASP A 27 -6.19 -16.98 12.80
CA ASP A 27 -6.60 -18.41 12.76
C ASP A 27 -7.95 -18.74 12.06
N ASN A 28 -8.82 -17.74 11.93
CA ASN A 28 -10.11 -17.72 11.28
C ASN A 28 -10.20 -16.46 10.44
N PHE A 29 -10.25 -16.62 9.12
CA PHE A 29 -10.39 -15.50 8.19
C PHE A 29 -10.84 -16.01 6.83
N THR A 30 -11.28 -15.10 5.97
CA THR A 30 -11.67 -15.43 4.61
C THR A 30 -11.09 -14.42 3.62
N TYR A 31 -10.42 -14.92 2.58
CA TYR A 31 -10.17 -14.14 1.37
C TYR A 31 -11.31 -14.36 0.38
N GLU A 32 -11.74 -13.29 -0.27
CA GLU A 32 -12.58 -13.33 -1.45
C GLU A 32 -11.93 -12.49 -2.55
N CYS A 33 -11.69 -13.06 -3.71
CA CYS A 33 -11.07 -12.39 -4.84
C CYS A 33 -11.87 -12.64 -6.12
N ILE A 34 -12.28 -11.57 -6.81
CA ILE A 34 -12.85 -11.67 -8.16
C ILE A 34 -11.73 -11.34 -9.15
N VAL A 35 -11.27 -12.36 -9.88
CA VAL A 35 -10.07 -12.28 -10.71
C VAL A 35 -10.29 -12.88 -12.08
N LEU A 36 -9.60 -12.32 -13.08
CA LEU A 36 -9.44 -12.90 -14.40
C LEU A 36 -7.95 -13.24 -14.58
N PRO A 37 -7.57 -14.51 -14.39
CA PRO A 37 -6.18 -14.92 -14.50
C PRO A 37 -5.66 -14.77 -15.93
N GLY A 38 -4.45 -14.25 -16.05
CA GLY A 38 -3.75 -14.10 -17.31
C GLY A 38 -3.27 -15.43 -17.89
N LYS A 39 -2.72 -15.39 -19.10
CA LYS A 39 -2.11 -16.56 -19.73
C LYS A 39 -0.86 -16.99 -18.95
N HIS A 40 -0.70 -18.30 -18.80
CA HIS A 40 0.39 -18.95 -18.07
C HIS A 40 1.78 -18.40 -18.45
N LYS A 41 2.47 -17.75 -17.52
CA LYS A 41 3.88 -17.34 -17.66
C LYS A 41 4.77 -18.39 -16.97
N GLN A 42 5.31 -19.30 -17.77
CA GLN A 42 6.37 -20.27 -17.40
C GLN A 42 6.03 -21.32 -16.33
N VAL A 43 6.62 -22.50 -16.53
CA VAL A 43 6.60 -23.63 -15.59
C VAL A 43 7.65 -23.33 -14.51
N ASN A 44 7.26 -23.32 -13.23
CA ASN A 44 8.08 -23.16 -12.01
C ASN A 44 8.22 -21.76 -11.35
N SER A 45 7.50 -20.72 -11.77
CA SER A 45 7.42 -19.48 -10.97
C SER A 45 6.09 -19.41 -10.22
N SER A 46 6.13 -19.09 -8.93
CA SER A 46 4.92 -18.83 -8.15
C SER A 46 4.34 -17.51 -8.64
N ALA A 47 3.14 -17.50 -9.22
CA ALA A 47 2.49 -16.26 -9.67
C ALA A 47 1.51 -15.81 -8.57
N TYR A 48 2.00 -15.05 -7.58
CA TYR A 48 1.20 -14.76 -6.39
C TYR A 48 0.11 -13.73 -6.64
N LEU A 49 -1.14 -14.15 -6.48
CA LEU A 49 -2.28 -13.24 -6.30
C LEU A 49 -2.22 -12.58 -4.92
N VAL A 50 -1.86 -13.36 -3.90
CA VAL A 50 -1.55 -12.90 -2.54
C VAL A 50 -0.20 -13.51 -2.18
N SER A 51 0.83 -12.69 -2.01
CA SER A 51 2.16 -13.19 -1.65
C SER A 51 2.22 -13.56 -0.17
N PRO A 52 2.66 -14.77 0.17
CA PRO A 52 2.71 -15.21 1.55
C PRO A 52 3.81 -14.48 2.32
N SER A 53 3.40 -13.62 3.25
CA SER A 53 4.29 -12.90 4.14
C SER A 53 4.78 -13.81 5.26
N CYS A 54 5.94 -13.49 5.82
CA CYS A 54 6.46 -14.18 7.01
C CYS A 54 6.46 -13.20 8.18
N SER A 55 5.90 -13.59 9.33
CA SER A 55 6.02 -12.79 10.55
C SER A 55 7.38 -13.06 11.22
N LYS A 56 7.77 -12.18 12.16
CA LYS A 56 8.93 -12.39 13.03
C LYS A 56 8.64 -13.32 14.21
N GLU A 57 7.36 -13.65 14.47
CA GLU A 57 6.96 -14.57 15.54
C GLU A 57 7.25 -16.02 15.16
N VAL A 58 7.90 -16.73 16.08
CA VAL A 58 8.24 -18.15 15.90
C VAL A 58 6.96 -18.99 15.80
N ASN A 59 6.97 -19.95 14.87
CA ASN A 59 5.87 -20.90 14.66
C ASN A 59 4.53 -20.23 14.25
N THR A 60 4.62 -19.13 13.52
CA THR A 60 3.49 -18.51 12.81
C THR A 60 3.69 -18.62 11.30
N ALA A 61 2.61 -18.57 10.53
CA ALA A 61 2.70 -18.56 9.07
C ALA A 61 1.72 -17.59 8.41
N GLY A 62 2.22 -16.83 7.43
CA GLY A 62 1.37 -16.01 6.59
C GLY A 62 0.84 -16.81 5.41
N VAL A 63 -0.42 -16.57 5.07
CA VAL A 63 -1.12 -17.29 4.00
C VAL A 63 -0.97 -16.55 2.68
N GLY A 64 -0.70 -17.30 1.62
CA GLY A 64 -0.60 -16.78 0.25
C GLY A 64 -1.37 -17.64 -0.75
N ILE A 65 -1.68 -17.05 -1.90
CA ILE A 65 -2.45 -17.66 -2.98
C ILE A 65 -1.70 -17.37 -4.28
N SER A 66 -1.33 -18.40 -5.03
CA SER A 66 -0.83 -18.24 -6.41
C SER A 66 -1.84 -18.75 -7.42
N ILE A 67 -1.92 -18.07 -8.55
CA ILE A 67 -2.69 -18.53 -9.72
C ILE A 67 -1.78 -18.49 -10.93
N ASN A 68 -1.47 -19.68 -11.48
CA ASN A 68 -0.66 -19.80 -12.69
C ASN A 68 -1.38 -20.66 -13.72
N GLY A 69 -1.90 -20.03 -14.78
CA GLY A 69 -2.74 -20.73 -15.75
C GLY A 69 -3.98 -21.30 -15.06
N ASN A 70 -4.20 -22.61 -15.17
CA ASN A 70 -5.35 -23.32 -14.60
C ASN A 70 -5.08 -23.90 -13.20
N GLU A 71 -3.95 -23.56 -12.58
CA GLU A 71 -3.54 -24.07 -11.28
C GLU A 71 -3.63 -22.98 -10.21
N ILE A 72 -4.23 -23.35 -9.07
CA ILE A 72 -4.28 -22.54 -7.86
C ILE A 72 -3.51 -23.29 -6.76
N ARG A 73 -2.60 -22.57 -6.09
CA ARG A 73 -1.93 -23.07 -4.88
C ARG A 73 -2.17 -22.13 -3.72
N VAL A 74 -2.43 -22.72 -2.56
CA VAL A 74 -2.46 -22.01 -1.27
C VAL A 74 -1.22 -22.38 -0.50
N TYR A 75 -0.56 -21.36 0.04
CA TYR A 75 0.70 -21.49 0.77
C TYR A 75 0.57 -21.02 2.21
N GLU A 76 1.34 -21.66 3.09
CA GLU A 76 1.63 -21.17 4.43
C GLU A 76 3.14 -20.95 4.55
N HIS A 77 3.56 -19.71 4.81
CA HIS A 77 4.95 -19.31 4.87
C HIS A 77 5.37 -18.89 6.29
N SER A 78 6.27 -19.67 6.86
CA SER A 78 6.98 -19.41 8.11
C SER A 78 8.44 -19.06 7.83
N MET A 79 9.18 -18.58 8.83
CA MET A 79 10.58 -18.15 8.67
C MET A 79 11.49 -19.15 7.95
N ASN A 80 11.22 -20.45 8.09
CA ASN A 80 12.07 -21.50 7.57
C ASN A 80 11.39 -22.40 6.53
N LYS A 81 10.10 -22.19 6.24
CA LYS A 81 9.32 -23.15 5.45
C LYS A 81 8.17 -22.49 4.72
N LEU A 82 8.11 -22.75 3.42
CA LEU A 82 6.97 -22.49 2.55
C LEU A 82 6.27 -23.82 2.25
N ASN A 83 5.03 -23.99 2.72
CA ASN A 83 4.25 -25.21 2.50
C ASN A 83 3.10 -24.94 1.54
N THR A 84 2.94 -25.76 0.51
CA THR A 84 1.68 -25.81 -0.24
C THR A 84 0.68 -26.66 0.53
N VAL A 85 -0.45 -26.06 0.93
CA VAL A 85 -1.50 -26.72 1.73
C VAL A 85 -2.74 -27.08 0.92
N ILE A 86 -2.94 -26.42 -0.21
CA ILE A 86 -3.94 -26.78 -1.22
C ILE A 86 -3.30 -26.64 -2.60
N LEU A 87 -3.55 -27.61 -3.46
CA LEU A 87 -3.32 -27.56 -4.90
C LEU A 87 -4.64 -27.91 -5.59
N ALA A 88 -5.13 -27.03 -6.45
CA ALA A 88 -6.38 -27.20 -7.16
C ALA A 88 -6.25 -26.80 -8.63
N HIS A 89 -7.07 -27.41 -9.48
CA HIS A 89 -7.21 -27.03 -10.87
C HIS A 89 -8.61 -26.47 -11.12
N TYR A 90 -8.71 -25.53 -12.05
CA TYR A 90 -9.97 -24.85 -12.37
C TYR A 90 -10.06 -24.51 -13.87
N ASP A 91 -11.24 -24.10 -14.33
CA ASP A 91 -11.41 -23.57 -15.68
C ASP A 91 -11.02 -22.09 -15.73
N ASN A 92 -9.97 -21.76 -16.48
CA ASN A 92 -9.44 -20.41 -16.62
C ASN A 92 -9.99 -19.65 -17.84
N SER A 93 -11.12 -20.09 -18.40
CA SER A 93 -11.75 -19.46 -19.56
C SER A 93 -12.42 -18.11 -19.25
N ASN A 94 -12.76 -17.84 -17.99
CA ASN A 94 -13.56 -16.69 -17.58
C ASN A 94 -13.11 -16.14 -16.21
N TRP A 95 -13.75 -15.04 -15.80
CA TRP A 95 -13.67 -14.53 -14.43
C TRP A 95 -14.01 -15.62 -13.41
N ILE A 96 -13.27 -15.64 -12.31
CA ILE A 96 -13.55 -16.52 -11.17
C ILE A 96 -13.72 -15.70 -9.89
N GLU A 97 -14.66 -16.16 -9.07
CA GLU A 97 -14.76 -15.78 -7.66
C GLU A 97 -14.02 -16.86 -6.87
N LEU A 98 -12.82 -16.53 -6.37
CA LEU A 98 -12.02 -17.37 -5.51
C LEU A 98 -12.30 -17.00 -4.05
N VAL A 99 -12.72 -17.98 -3.26
CA VAL A 99 -12.92 -17.80 -1.82
C VAL A 99 -12.07 -18.79 -1.04
N LEU A 100 -11.14 -18.30 -0.23
CA LEU A 100 -10.30 -19.12 0.65
C LEU A 100 -10.70 -18.86 2.09
N VAL A 101 -11.32 -19.86 2.72
CA VAL A 101 -11.77 -19.82 4.11
C VAL A 101 -10.77 -20.59 4.97
N TYR A 102 -10.25 -19.95 6.01
CA TYR A 102 -9.59 -20.63 7.10
C TYR A 102 -10.53 -20.68 8.29
N SER A 103 -10.77 -21.88 8.82
CA SER A 103 -11.53 -22.12 10.05
C SER A 103 -10.72 -23.00 10.99
N ASN A 104 -10.38 -22.47 12.17
CA ASN A 104 -9.48 -23.09 13.14
C ASN A 104 -8.20 -23.61 12.47
N LYS A 105 -7.57 -22.76 11.66
CA LYS A 105 -6.36 -23.04 10.88
C LYS A 105 -6.49 -24.11 9.78
N LYS A 106 -7.73 -24.50 9.43
CA LYS A 106 -8.00 -25.44 8.33
C LYS A 106 -8.46 -24.70 7.08
N PRO A 107 -7.75 -24.79 5.95
CA PRO A 107 -8.14 -24.11 4.72
C PRO A 107 -9.20 -24.88 3.94
N SER A 108 -10.16 -24.16 3.36
CA SER A 108 -11.14 -24.63 2.39
C SER A 108 -11.20 -23.65 1.23
N LEU A 109 -11.01 -24.15 0.01
CA LEU A 109 -10.99 -23.35 -1.22
C LEU A 109 -12.28 -23.55 -2.00
N TYR A 110 -12.94 -22.46 -2.34
CA TYR A 110 -14.12 -22.40 -3.18
C TYR A 110 -13.84 -21.62 -4.45
N ILE A 111 -14.47 -22.03 -5.55
CA ILE A 111 -14.45 -21.32 -6.83
C ILE A 111 -15.89 -21.22 -7.32
N ASN A 112 -16.36 -19.99 -7.58
CA ASN A 112 -17.72 -19.70 -8.05
C ASN A 112 -18.79 -20.37 -7.16
N GLY A 113 -18.63 -20.21 -5.84
CA GLY A 113 -19.50 -20.81 -4.81
C GLY A 113 -19.38 -22.33 -4.60
N LYS A 114 -18.54 -23.04 -5.35
CA LYS A 114 -18.36 -24.50 -5.21
C LYS A 114 -17.11 -24.83 -4.43
N LEU A 115 -17.20 -25.74 -3.46
CA LEU A 115 -16.03 -26.26 -2.74
C LEU A 115 -15.16 -27.09 -3.68
N ILE A 116 -13.89 -26.71 -3.82
CA ILE A 116 -12.92 -27.35 -4.73
C ILE A 116 -11.94 -28.22 -3.96
N ALA A 117 -11.45 -27.74 -2.81
CA ALA A 117 -10.45 -28.46 -2.03
C ALA A 117 -10.51 -28.08 -0.55
N VAL A 118 -10.10 -29.02 0.31
CA VAL A 118 -9.96 -28.82 1.75
C VAL A 118 -8.58 -29.33 2.15
N GLY A 119 -7.80 -28.49 2.82
CA GLY A 119 -6.48 -28.87 3.34
C GLY A 119 -6.53 -29.47 4.74
N HIS A 120 -5.37 -29.79 5.26
CA HIS A 120 -5.19 -30.22 6.65
C HIS A 120 -5.15 -29.01 7.60
N ILE A 121 -5.37 -29.26 8.90
CA ILE A 121 -5.16 -28.24 9.93
C ILE A 121 -3.68 -27.84 9.92
N SER A 122 -3.41 -26.53 9.89
CA SER A 122 -2.04 -26.02 9.92
C SER A 122 -1.30 -26.49 11.18
N PRO A 123 -0.03 -26.93 11.04
CA PRO A 123 0.80 -27.33 12.17
C PRO A 123 1.36 -26.13 12.96
N PHE A 124 1.26 -24.91 12.42
CA PHE A 124 1.75 -23.69 13.08
C PHE A 124 0.85 -23.33 14.26
N ASN A 125 1.40 -22.60 15.24
CA ASN A 125 0.63 -22.14 16.41
C ASN A 125 -0.50 -21.23 15.94
N HIS A 126 -0.13 -20.24 15.13
CA HIS A 126 -1.04 -19.28 14.53
C HIS A 126 -0.78 -19.11 13.03
N ILE A 127 -1.82 -18.67 12.33
CA ILE A 127 -1.74 -18.21 10.96
C ILE A 127 -2.36 -16.81 10.83
N PHE A 128 -1.94 -16.10 9.79
CA PHE A 128 -2.49 -14.79 9.47
C PHE A 128 -2.62 -14.58 7.95
N PRO A 129 -3.59 -13.76 7.51
CA PRO A 129 -3.69 -13.35 6.11
C PRO A 129 -2.58 -12.34 5.77
N SER A 130 -1.87 -12.58 4.67
CA SER A 130 -0.88 -11.64 4.11
C SER A 130 -1.54 -10.46 3.39
N GLY A 131 -0.90 -9.28 3.46
CA GLY A 131 -1.37 -8.02 2.87
C GLY A 131 -0.69 -7.60 1.55
N VAL A 132 0.10 -8.47 0.92
CA VAL A 132 0.82 -8.17 -0.32
C VAL A 132 0.09 -8.83 -1.49
N LEU A 133 -0.42 -8.01 -2.41
CA LEU A 133 -1.28 -8.45 -3.51
C LEU A 133 -0.58 -8.35 -4.86
N GLY A 134 -0.89 -9.28 -5.76
CA GLY A 134 -0.44 -9.27 -7.14
C GLY A 134 1.02 -9.64 -7.38
N GLY A 135 1.81 -9.85 -6.32
CA GLY A 135 3.17 -10.35 -6.43
C GLY A 135 4.05 -10.05 -5.23
N ASN A 136 5.36 -10.07 -5.45
CA ASN A 136 6.38 -9.70 -4.47
C ASN A 136 7.61 -9.06 -5.13
N GLU A 137 8.60 -8.72 -4.30
CA GLU A 137 9.87 -8.12 -4.71
C GLU A 137 10.78 -9.08 -5.48
N GLU A 138 10.52 -10.40 -5.43
CA GLU A 138 11.29 -11.44 -6.13
C GLU A 138 10.82 -11.63 -7.59
N GLY A 139 9.77 -10.90 -8.01
CA GLY A 139 9.21 -11.02 -9.36
C GLY A 139 8.21 -12.15 -9.52
N GLU A 140 7.78 -12.77 -8.41
CA GLU A 140 6.74 -13.81 -8.36
C GLU A 140 5.34 -13.19 -8.46
N CYS A 141 5.09 -12.49 -9.57
CA CYS A 141 3.91 -11.65 -9.76
C CYS A 141 2.80 -12.34 -10.54
N PHE A 142 1.56 -12.15 -10.07
CA PHE A 142 0.35 -12.50 -10.78
C PHE A 142 0.25 -11.72 -12.10
N THR A 143 -0.29 -12.40 -13.12
CA THR A 143 -0.70 -11.76 -14.37
C THR A 143 -2.19 -11.92 -14.52
N GLY A 144 -2.87 -10.87 -14.95
CA GLY A 144 -4.32 -10.88 -15.12
C GLY A 144 -4.95 -9.61 -14.60
N GLU A 145 -6.23 -9.70 -14.26
CA GLU A 145 -7.01 -8.58 -13.74
C GLU A 145 -7.63 -8.95 -12.40
N ILE A 146 -7.63 -8.01 -11.46
CA ILE A 146 -8.32 -8.13 -10.18
C ILE A 146 -9.44 -7.10 -10.18
N ARG A 147 -10.68 -7.56 -10.07
CA ARG A 147 -11.86 -6.70 -9.97
C ARG A 147 -12.09 -6.27 -8.54
N SER A 148 -12.00 -7.21 -7.60
CA SER A 148 -12.15 -6.91 -6.17
C SER A 148 -11.41 -7.91 -5.33
N ILE A 149 -11.01 -7.46 -4.15
CA ILE A 149 -10.48 -8.32 -3.09
C ILE A 149 -11.08 -7.91 -1.76
N LYS A 150 -11.47 -8.90 -0.96
CA LYS A 150 -12.01 -8.72 0.38
C LYS A 150 -11.31 -9.65 1.35
N LEU A 151 -11.10 -9.15 2.56
CA LEU A 151 -10.53 -9.87 3.68
C LEU A 151 -11.46 -9.74 4.88
N TRP A 152 -11.97 -10.88 5.33
CA TRP A 152 -12.86 -11.03 6.45
C TRP A 152 -12.08 -11.55 7.66
N ASN A 153 -12.32 -10.99 8.84
CA ASN A 153 -11.78 -11.49 10.11
C ASN A 153 -12.60 -12.65 10.69
N GLU A 154 -13.23 -13.43 9.82
CA GLU A 154 -14.04 -14.58 10.20
C GLU A 154 -14.01 -15.65 9.12
N SER A 155 -14.34 -16.87 9.52
CA SER A 155 -14.60 -17.96 8.60
C SER A 155 -16.01 -17.83 8.04
N LEU A 156 -16.16 -17.52 6.75
CA LEU A 156 -17.47 -17.57 6.12
C LEU A 156 -17.92 -19.04 5.97
N ASP A 157 -19.17 -19.31 6.31
CA ASP A 157 -19.77 -20.63 6.08
C ASP A 157 -20.16 -20.84 4.62
N VAL A 158 -20.54 -22.08 4.28
CA VAL A 158 -20.87 -22.48 2.90
C VAL A 158 -22.05 -21.70 2.34
N GLU A 159 -23.04 -21.35 3.18
CA GLU A 159 -24.22 -20.60 2.75
C GLU A 159 -23.85 -19.17 2.40
N HIS A 160 -23.06 -18.51 3.25
CA HIS A 160 -22.54 -17.18 2.99
C HIS A 160 -21.68 -17.15 1.74
N VAL A 161 -20.76 -18.10 1.56
CA VAL A 161 -19.92 -18.21 0.35
C VAL A 161 -20.77 -18.37 -0.91
N ALA A 162 -21.84 -19.17 -0.87
CA ALA A 162 -22.76 -19.34 -1.99
C ALA A 162 -23.61 -18.09 -2.30
N LEU A 163 -23.76 -17.20 -1.32
CA LEU A 163 -24.60 -16.00 -1.36
C LEU A 163 -23.81 -14.69 -1.49
N LEU A 164 -22.49 -14.71 -1.64
CA LEU A 164 -21.61 -13.52 -1.74
C LEU A 164 -21.92 -12.56 -2.90
N LYS A 165 -22.97 -12.82 -3.70
CA LYS A 165 -23.42 -12.00 -4.82
C LYS A 165 -23.46 -10.52 -4.46
N GLU A 166 -22.57 -9.76 -5.14
CA GLU A 166 -22.44 -8.30 -5.18
C GLU A 166 -23.64 -7.53 -4.62
N LYS A 167 -23.70 -7.29 -3.30
CA LYS A 167 -24.39 -6.13 -2.73
C LYS A 167 -24.18 -5.96 -1.23
N ALA A 168 -23.67 -4.77 -0.90
CA ALA A 168 -23.74 -4.04 0.36
C ALA A 168 -23.09 -4.71 1.59
N TYR A 169 -21.79 -4.48 1.74
CA TYR A 169 -21.01 -4.79 2.95
C TYR A 169 -20.91 -3.61 3.93
N GLU A 170 -21.73 -2.57 3.72
CA GLU A 170 -21.73 -1.38 4.56
C GLU A 170 -22.10 -1.77 6.00
N ASN A 171 -21.23 -1.43 6.95
CA ASN A 171 -21.37 -1.67 8.39
C ASN A 171 -21.20 -3.13 8.84
N ASN A 172 -20.46 -3.96 8.10
CA ASN A 172 -20.07 -5.28 8.58
C ASN A 172 -18.73 -5.23 9.34
N GLU A 173 -18.76 -5.28 10.67
CA GLU A 173 -17.57 -5.21 11.53
C GLU A 173 -16.57 -6.35 11.29
N ASN A 174 -17.01 -7.48 10.74
CA ASN A 174 -16.14 -8.61 10.40
C ASN A 174 -15.40 -8.41 9.07
N LEU A 175 -15.87 -7.50 8.20
CA LEU A 175 -15.15 -7.13 6.98
C LEU A 175 -13.98 -6.21 7.36
N THR A 176 -12.76 -6.74 7.39
CA THR A 176 -11.62 -5.93 7.84
C THR A 176 -11.06 -5.05 6.75
N TRP A 177 -11.01 -5.55 5.53
CA TRP A 177 -10.57 -4.75 4.41
C TRP A 177 -11.23 -5.22 3.12
N ALA A 178 -11.62 -4.28 2.27
CA ALA A 178 -12.02 -4.59 0.90
C ALA A 178 -11.59 -3.48 -0.03
N HIS A 179 -11.30 -3.83 -1.27
CA HIS A 179 -11.15 -2.88 -2.36
C HIS A 179 -11.91 -3.39 -3.58
N ASP A 180 -12.87 -2.59 -4.05
CA ASP A 180 -13.47 -2.74 -5.36
C ASP A 180 -12.69 -1.83 -6.32
N PHE A 181 -12.04 -2.42 -7.32
CA PHE A 181 -11.25 -1.68 -8.30
C PHE A 181 -12.11 -1.07 -9.41
N LEU A 182 -13.38 -1.49 -9.57
CA LEU A 182 -14.27 -0.87 -10.55
C LEU A 182 -14.69 0.54 -10.12
N ASP A 183 -15.09 0.69 -8.86
CA ASP A 183 -15.59 1.98 -8.36
C ASP A 183 -14.66 2.62 -7.32
N GLY A 184 -13.46 2.06 -7.14
CA GLY A 184 -12.47 2.57 -6.20
C GLY A 184 -12.89 2.47 -4.73
N THR A 185 -14.03 1.86 -4.40
CA THR A 185 -14.52 1.81 -3.02
C THR A 185 -13.60 0.95 -2.17
N ILE A 186 -13.24 1.47 -1.00
CA ILE A 186 -12.44 0.76 -0.01
C ILE A 186 -13.26 0.65 1.27
N TYR A 187 -13.15 -0.48 1.95
CA TYR A 187 -13.63 -0.64 3.31
C TYR A 187 -12.44 -0.92 4.23
N LYS A 188 -12.45 -0.36 5.44
CA LYS A 188 -11.53 -0.70 6.53
C LYS A 188 -12.34 -0.87 7.81
N SER A 189 -12.21 -2.02 8.46
CA SER A 189 -12.96 -2.38 9.68
C SER A 189 -14.47 -2.13 9.55
N GLY A 190 -15.06 -2.61 8.46
CA GLY A 190 -16.48 -2.53 8.13
C GLY A 190 -16.98 -1.17 7.66
N LYS A 191 -16.13 -0.14 7.73
CA LYS A 191 -16.47 1.22 7.35
C LYS A 191 -15.94 1.54 5.97
N LYS A 192 -16.83 2.06 5.13
CA LYS A 192 -16.45 2.62 3.84
C LYS A 192 -15.51 3.80 4.05
N ILE A 193 -14.37 3.79 3.39
CA ILE A 193 -13.49 4.94 3.29
C ILE A 193 -14.10 5.87 2.24
N ASP A 194 -14.62 7.00 2.67
CA ASP A 194 -15.12 8.06 1.78
C ASP A 194 -14.02 9.10 1.54
N ALA A 195 -12.92 8.64 0.92
CA ALA A 195 -11.85 9.55 0.57
C ALA A 195 -12.39 10.59 -0.42
N LYS A 196 -12.20 11.86 -0.08
CA LYS A 196 -12.51 13.00 -0.95
C LYS A 196 -11.29 13.35 -1.80
N VAL A 197 -10.09 13.14 -1.26
CA VAL A 197 -8.80 13.48 -1.85
C VAL A 197 -7.87 12.26 -1.87
N SER A 198 -7.19 12.02 -2.99
CA SER A 198 -6.09 11.06 -3.09
C SER A 198 -4.78 11.79 -3.41
N VAL A 199 -3.81 11.67 -2.52
CA VAL A 199 -2.46 12.22 -2.71
C VAL A 199 -1.59 11.13 -3.37
N ILE A 200 -1.23 11.32 -4.63
CA ILE A 200 -0.38 10.39 -5.39
C ILE A 200 1.08 10.83 -5.29
N MET A 201 1.90 9.97 -4.70
CA MET A 201 3.32 10.17 -4.45
C MET A 201 4.18 9.20 -5.27
N PRO A 202 4.56 9.53 -6.52
CA PRO A 202 5.53 8.73 -7.26
C PRO A 202 6.90 8.82 -6.58
N THR A 203 7.59 7.70 -6.42
CA THR A 203 8.89 7.63 -5.75
C THR A 203 9.86 6.68 -6.45
N TYR A 204 11.16 6.97 -6.31
CA TYR A 204 12.26 6.10 -6.74
C TYR A 204 13.52 6.46 -5.93
N ASN A 205 13.97 5.54 -5.09
CA ASN A 205 15.13 5.68 -4.20
C ASN A 205 15.10 6.95 -3.34
N LYS A 206 14.01 7.17 -2.61
CA LYS A 206 13.80 8.37 -1.78
C LYS A 206 13.79 8.11 -0.29
N TYR A 207 14.21 6.94 0.17
CA TYR A 207 14.39 6.69 1.58
C TYR A 207 15.69 7.34 2.09
N PRO A 208 15.70 8.01 3.25
CA PRO A 208 14.57 8.26 4.16
C PRO A 208 13.81 9.56 3.86
N ASP A 209 14.22 10.35 2.88
CA ASP A 209 13.70 11.70 2.61
C ASP A 209 12.15 11.72 2.44
N ILE A 210 11.57 10.66 1.86
CA ILE A 210 10.11 10.48 1.75
C ILE A 210 9.36 10.48 3.08
N LEU A 211 10.00 10.04 4.16
CA LEU A 211 9.38 10.03 5.48
C LEU A 211 9.05 11.46 5.92
N MET A 212 9.87 12.45 5.58
CA MET A 212 9.60 13.86 5.91
C MET A 212 8.29 14.34 5.29
N THR A 213 8.06 13.99 4.02
CA THR A 213 6.80 14.30 3.32
C THR A 213 5.61 13.61 3.98
N LEU A 214 5.75 12.32 4.33
CA LEU A 214 4.69 11.56 4.99
C LEU A 214 4.36 12.11 6.39
N HIS A 215 5.37 12.50 7.19
CA HIS A 215 5.15 13.18 8.47
C HIS A 215 4.44 14.53 8.28
N SER A 216 4.75 15.28 7.22
CA SER A 216 4.02 16.53 6.93
C SER A 216 2.56 16.29 6.48
N LEU A 217 2.28 15.15 5.85
CA LEU A 217 0.92 14.68 5.56
C LEU A 217 0.18 14.19 6.82
N GLU A 218 0.91 13.62 7.78
CA GLU A 218 0.40 13.28 9.10
C GLU A 218 -0.02 14.55 9.88
N CYS A 219 0.59 15.70 9.60
CA CYS A 219 0.22 16.99 10.20
C CYS A 219 -0.98 17.69 9.56
N GLN A 220 -1.60 17.14 8.50
CA GLN A 220 -2.72 17.81 7.82
C GLN A 220 -3.94 17.98 8.73
N THR A 221 -4.57 19.15 8.68
CA THR A 221 -5.82 19.49 9.40
C THR A 221 -7.06 18.89 8.75
N PHE A 222 -6.94 18.44 7.50
CA PHE A 222 -8.01 17.71 6.81
C PHE A 222 -8.28 16.37 7.51
N ASN A 223 -9.54 15.94 7.54
CA ASN A 223 -9.93 14.71 8.23
C ASN A 223 -9.18 13.49 7.66
N LYS A 224 -8.43 12.78 8.51
CA LYS A 224 -7.59 11.62 8.12
C LYS A 224 -8.37 10.48 7.47
N ASN A 225 -9.65 10.37 7.76
CA ASN A 225 -10.54 9.37 7.15
C ASN A 225 -11.11 9.80 5.79
N GLU A 226 -10.90 11.06 5.39
CA GLU A 226 -11.41 11.64 4.14
C GLU A 226 -10.30 11.86 3.10
N PHE A 227 -9.08 11.40 3.36
CA PHE A 227 -8.04 11.33 2.33
C PHE A 227 -7.20 10.06 2.43
N GLU A 228 -6.57 9.73 1.31
CA GLU A 228 -5.60 8.65 1.21
C GLU A 228 -4.29 9.15 0.60
N VAL A 229 -3.20 8.46 0.91
CA VAL A 229 -1.88 8.68 0.32
C VAL A 229 -1.50 7.41 -0.42
N ILE A 230 -1.13 7.55 -1.69
CA ILE A 230 -0.77 6.45 -2.58
C ILE A 230 0.69 6.62 -2.96
N ILE A 231 1.57 5.86 -2.33
CA ILE A 231 2.98 5.79 -2.71
C ILE A 231 3.08 4.87 -3.92
N VAL A 232 3.68 5.36 -5.01
CA VAL A 232 3.85 4.61 -6.25
C VAL A 232 5.34 4.48 -6.55
N ASP A 233 5.92 3.35 -6.14
CA ASP A 233 7.37 3.06 -6.15
C ASP A 233 7.84 2.41 -7.46
N ASP A 234 8.66 3.15 -8.20
CA ASP A 234 9.18 2.79 -9.53
C ASP A 234 10.39 1.85 -9.49
N GLY A 235 10.33 0.85 -8.60
CA GLY A 235 11.36 -0.18 -8.44
C GLY A 235 12.55 0.26 -7.58
N SER A 236 12.31 0.96 -6.47
CA SER A 236 13.37 1.41 -5.56
C SER A 236 14.22 0.24 -5.04
N LYS A 237 15.53 0.49 -4.93
CA LYS A 237 16.53 -0.45 -4.41
C LYS A 237 16.99 -0.11 -3.00
N ASP A 238 16.52 1.02 -2.46
CA ASP A 238 16.74 1.41 -1.08
C ASP A 238 15.65 0.82 -0.15
N LYS A 239 15.46 1.41 1.04
CA LYS A 239 14.46 0.96 2.02
C LYS A 239 13.04 1.50 1.77
N THR A 240 12.77 2.15 0.64
CA THR A 240 11.41 2.61 0.29
C THR A 240 10.32 1.52 0.44
N PRO A 241 10.52 0.26 0.00
CA PRO A 241 9.52 -0.80 0.21
C PRO A 241 9.21 -1.14 1.68
N SER A 242 10.04 -0.76 2.65
CA SER A 242 9.72 -1.02 4.06
C SER A 242 8.72 -0.04 4.66
N ILE A 243 8.48 1.10 3.99
CA ILE A 243 7.70 2.23 4.54
C ILE A 243 6.31 1.81 5.00
N TYR A 244 5.55 1.09 4.16
CA TYR A 244 4.16 0.73 4.46
C TYR A 244 4.03 -0.32 5.58
N LYS A 245 5.11 -1.03 5.92
CA LYS A 245 5.15 -2.00 7.02
C LYS A 245 5.67 -1.38 8.32
N GLU A 246 6.69 -0.56 8.22
CA GLU A 246 7.45 -0.06 9.38
C GLU A 246 6.92 1.26 9.94
N ASN A 247 6.07 2.00 9.21
CA ASN A 247 5.63 3.34 9.58
C ASN A 247 4.10 3.43 9.58
N PRO A 248 3.45 3.27 10.75
CA PRO A 248 2.00 3.44 10.84
C PRO A 248 1.62 4.93 10.79
N PHE A 249 0.87 5.31 9.76
CA PHE A 249 0.25 6.64 9.65
C PHE A 249 -1.25 6.57 9.98
N SER A 250 -1.84 7.68 10.43
CA SER A 250 -3.27 7.70 10.78
C SER A 250 -4.18 7.82 9.57
N PHE A 251 -3.69 8.38 8.46
CA PHE A 251 -4.38 8.39 7.18
C PHE A 251 -4.29 7.05 6.46
N HIS A 252 -5.12 6.85 5.44
CA HIS A 252 -5.09 5.65 4.62
C HIS A 252 -3.88 5.64 3.69
N LEU A 253 -2.88 4.81 3.99
CA LEU A 253 -1.70 4.62 3.15
C LEU A 253 -1.87 3.40 2.23
N LYS A 254 -1.70 3.61 0.92
CA LYS A 254 -1.54 2.56 -0.09
C LYS A 254 -0.12 2.60 -0.63
N TYR A 255 0.47 1.43 -0.83
CA TYR A 255 1.77 1.30 -1.47
C TYR A 255 1.64 0.42 -2.72
N ILE A 256 2.05 0.96 -3.85
CA ILE A 256 2.04 0.26 -5.14
C ILE A 256 3.46 0.29 -5.67
N ARG A 257 3.96 -0.86 -6.12
CA ARG A 257 5.31 -0.96 -6.66
C ARG A 257 5.32 -1.66 -8.00
N SER A 258 6.14 -1.13 -8.90
CA SER A 258 6.61 -1.85 -10.08
C SER A 258 8.01 -2.42 -9.79
N ASN A 259 8.25 -3.67 -10.18
CA ASN A 259 9.55 -4.33 -10.06
C ASN A 259 10.59 -3.82 -11.08
N HIS A 260 10.15 -3.05 -12.08
CA HIS A 260 11.02 -2.37 -13.02
C HIS A 260 10.64 -0.89 -13.13
N ASN A 261 11.63 -0.07 -13.49
CA ASN A 261 11.39 1.34 -13.71
C ASN A 261 10.53 1.51 -14.98
N ILE A 262 9.28 1.95 -14.81
CA ILE A 262 8.34 2.27 -15.89
C ILE A 262 8.19 3.78 -16.10
N GLY A 263 8.84 4.59 -15.27
CA GLY A 263 8.91 6.02 -15.41
C GLY A 263 7.72 6.78 -14.80
N ARG A 264 7.98 8.03 -14.42
CA ARG A 264 7.07 8.89 -13.65
C ARG A 264 5.64 9.02 -14.23
N PRO A 265 5.41 9.15 -15.55
CA PRO A 265 4.05 9.24 -16.08
C PRO A 265 3.24 7.96 -15.86
N ASN A 266 3.86 6.80 -16.04
CA ASN A 266 3.20 5.51 -15.84
C ASN A 266 2.89 5.29 -14.36
N MET A 267 3.80 5.68 -13.47
CA MET A 267 3.55 5.64 -12.02
C MET A 267 2.40 6.55 -11.60
N ARG A 268 2.28 7.76 -12.17
CA ARG A 268 1.14 8.64 -11.91
C ARG A 268 -0.17 8.03 -12.39
N ASN A 269 -0.19 7.42 -13.59
CA ASN A 269 -1.37 6.75 -14.12
C ASN A 269 -1.80 5.55 -13.26
N LEU A 270 -0.84 4.76 -12.78
CA LEU A 270 -1.10 3.65 -11.86
C LEU A 270 -1.68 4.15 -10.52
N GLY A 271 -1.15 5.27 -10.01
CA GLY A 271 -1.72 5.94 -8.85
C GLY A 271 -3.16 6.42 -9.07
N ILE A 272 -3.47 6.99 -10.24
CA ILE A 272 -4.83 7.45 -10.59
C ILE A 272 -5.79 6.26 -10.66
N GLN A 273 -5.38 5.15 -11.27
CA GLN A 273 -6.21 3.93 -11.35
C GLN A 273 -6.54 3.35 -9.97
N SER A 274 -5.68 3.58 -8.99
CA SER A 274 -5.83 3.06 -7.63
C SER A 274 -6.45 4.07 -6.66
N ALA A 275 -6.78 5.27 -7.13
CA ALA A 275 -7.35 6.34 -6.33
C ALA A 275 -8.87 6.18 -6.16
N SER A 276 -9.34 6.39 -4.93
CA SER A 276 -10.74 6.39 -4.52
C SER A 276 -11.32 7.81 -4.40
N GLY A 277 -10.43 8.79 -4.18
CA GLY A 277 -10.74 10.20 -4.03
C GLY A 277 -11.18 10.87 -5.33
N SER A 278 -12.14 11.78 -5.22
CA SER A 278 -12.62 12.58 -6.35
C SER A 278 -11.65 13.68 -6.81
N ILE A 279 -10.75 14.11 -5.91
CA ILE A 279 -9.71 15.10 -6.17
C ILE A 279 -8.36 14.41 -6.09
N ILE A 280 -7.55 14.59 -7.13
CA ILE A 280 -6.19 14.03 -7.20
C ILE A 280 -5.18 15.15 -6.94
N ILE A 281 -4.29 14.92 -5.97
CA ILE A 281 -3.13 15.78 -5.72
C ILE A 281 -1.88 14.99 -6.07
N PHE A 282 -1.10 15.47 -7.04
CA PHE A 282 0.25 14.94 -7.26
C PHE A 282 1.21 15.65 -6.32
N LEU A 283 1.92 14.86 -5.50
CA LEU A 283 2.92 15.37 -4.56
C LEU A 283 4.22 14.60 -4.78
N ASP A 284 5.32 15.31 -5.06
CA ASP A 284 6.62 14.65 -5.17
C ASP A 284 7.05 14.12 -3.78
N ALA A 285 7.81 13.03 -3.76
CA ALA A 285 8.12 12.30 -2.54
C ALA A 285 8.95 13.10 -1.53
N GLU A 286 9.55 14.22 -1.90
CA GLU A 286 10.54 14.99 -1.13
C GLU A 286 10.06 16.43 -0.83
N ILE A 287 8.74 16.65 -0.73
CA ILE A 287 8.13 17.96 -0.52
C ILE A 287 7.48 18.05 0.86
N LEU A 288 7.91 19.01 1.67
CA LEU A 288 7.21 19.38 2.90
C LEU A 288 5.96 20.21 2.58
N VAL A 289 4.81 19.77 3.10
CA VAL A 289 3.55 20.50 2.95
C VAL A 289 3.09 21.12 4.28
N LYS A 290 2.42 22.28 4.20
CA LYS A 290 1.82 22.93 5.38
C LYS A 290 0.60 22.17 5.89
N PRO A 291 0.21 22.30 7.16
CA PRO A 291 -0.93 21.60 7.75
C PRO A 291 -2.27 21.83 7.02
N ASP A 292 -2.45 22.95 6.34
CA ASP A 292 -3.67 23.28 5.60
C ASP A 292 -3.61 22.88 4.11
N PHE A 293 -2.54 22.26 3.63
CA PHE A 293 -2.31 21.98 2.20
C PHE A 293 -3.46 21.22 1.53
N ILE A 294 -3.88 20.08 2.09
CA ILE A 294 -5.00 19.29 1.54
C ILE A 294 -6.30 20.09 1.63
N GLN A 295 -6.54 20.79 2.74
CA GLN A 295 -7.74 21.59 2.95
C GLN A 295 -7.86 22.69 1.89
N GLN A 296 -6.77 23.38 1.56
CA GLN A 296 -6.77 24.45 0.55
C GLN A 296 -7.06 23.89 -0.85
N HIS A 297 -6.44 22.76 -1.22
CA HIS A 297 -6.73 22.09 -2.48
C HIS A 297 -8.20 21.66 -2.54
N TYR A 298 -8.71 21.03 -1.48
CA TYR A 298 -10.10 20.60 -1.40
C TYR A 298 -11.07 21.78 -1.54
N SER A 299 -10.90 22.84 -0.74
CA SER A 299 -11.75 24.04 -0.77
C SER A 299 -11.83 24.67 -2.15
N ALA A 300 -10.69 24.82 -2.85
CA ALA A 300 -10.67 25.39 -4.19
C ALA A 300 -11.51 24.59 -5.20
N HIS A 301 -11.49 23.25 -5.11
CA HIS A 301 -12.30 22.37 -5.96
C HIS A 301 -13.78 22.30 -5.57
N ILE A 302 -14.13 22.65 -4.32
CA ILE A 302 -15.53 22.82 -3.92
C ILE A 302 -16.09 24.16 -4.39
N GLU A 303 -15.28 25.22 -4.39
CA GLU A 303 -15.69 26.56 -4.82
C GLU A 303 -15.84 26.68 -6.34
N LYS A 304 -15.03 25.94 -7.10
CA LYS A 304 -15.00 26.05 -8.56
C LYS A 304 -14.89 24.68 -9.22
N GLU A 305 -15.73 24.46 -10.23
CA GLU A 305 -15.66 23.28 -11.08
C GLU A 305 -14.64 23.46 -12.22
N ASN A 306 -14.11 22.34 -12.73
CA ASN A 306 -13.23 22.28 -13.91
C ASN A 306 -11.96 23.14 -13.81
N ILE A 307 -11.39 23.24 -12.61
CA ILE A 307 -10.11 23.93 -12.38
C ILE A 307 -8.96 22.94 -12.18
N VAL A 308 -7.74 23.43 -12.39
CA VAL A 308 -6.50 22.79 -11.91
C VAL A 308 -5.89 23.71 -10.88
N VAL A 309 -5.62 23.18 -9.69
CA VAL A 309 -4.98 23.91 -8.59
C VAL A 309 -3.51 23.53 -8.54
N CYS A 310 -2.63 24.52 -8.67
CA CYS A 310 -1.19 24.33 -8.49
C CYS A 310 -0.80 24.82 -7.09
N GLY A 311 -0.06 23.97 -6.35
CA GLY A 311 0.58 24.41 -5.11
C GLY A 311 1.56 25.55 -5.40
N SER A 312 1.44 26.65 -4.67
CA SER A 312 2.43 27.73 -4.75
C SER A 312 3.64 27.33 -3.91
N MET A 313 4.81 27.21 -4.54
CA MET A 313 6.07 27.06 -3.80
C MET A 313 6.34 28.36 -3.05
N VAL A 314 6.02 28.40 -1.77
CA VAL A 314 6.47 29.48 -0.89
C VAL A 314 7.95 29.26 -0.67
N LEU A 315 8.79 30.08 -1.32
CA LEU A 315 10.24 30.13 -1.11
C LEU A 315 10.57 30.75 0.27
N ARG A 316 10.10 30.12 1.36
CA ARG A 316 10.80 30.19 2.64
C ARG A 316 11.83 29.07 2.58
N GLY A 317 13.09 29.43 2.41
CA GLY A 317 14.18 28.46 2.32
C GLY A 317 14.30 27.69 3.62
N VAL A 318 13.84 26.45 3.64
CA VAL A 318 14.03 25.51 4.73
C VAL A 318 15.17 24.58 4.33
N PHE A 319 16.25 24.58 5.10
CA PHE A 319 17.35 23.63 4.91
C PHE A 319 16.99 22.34 5.61
N THR A 320 16.75 21.28 4.85
CA THR A 320 16.33 19.98 5.38
C THR A 320 17.51 19.03 5.59
N LYS A 321 18.61 19.23 4.86
CA LYS A 321 19.76 18.34 4.84
C LYS A 321 21.05 19.08 4.51
N TYR A 322 22.13 18.72 5.19
CA TYR A 322 23.49 19.05 4.81
C TYR A 322 24.09 17.92 3.99
N HIS A 323 24.81 18.27 2.92
CA HIS A 323 25.57 17.35 2.09
C HIS A 323 27.06 17.72 2.08
N PRO A 324 27.98 16.74 2.11
CA PRO A 324 29.42 16.98 2.07
C PRO A 324 29.89 17.77 0.84
N GLU A 325 29.12 17.72 -0.25
CA GLU A 325 29.39 18.44 -1.49
C GLU A 325 28.98 19.92 -1.46
N PHE A 326 28.41 20.41 -0.36
CA PHE A 326 28.09 21.83 -0.23
C PHE A 326 29.36 22.67 -0.38
N SER A 327 29.26 23.75 -1.16
CA SER A 327 30.35 24.72 -1.28
C SER A 327 30.58 25.44 0.05
N ASP A 328 31.77 26.02 0.21
CA ASP A 328 32.10 26.79 1.42
C ASP A 328 31.10 27.94 1.65
N ASP A 329 30.58 28.55 0.57
CA ASP A 329 29.52 29.58 0.64
C ASP A 329 28.20 29.02 1.16
N GLN A 330 27.81 27.80 0.73
CA GLN A 330 26.59 27.14 1.22
C GLN A 330 26.72 26.75 2.70
N VAL A 331 27.90 26.29 3.11
CA VAL A 331 28.21 26.00 4.52
C VAL A 331 28.17 27.29 5.35
N ALA A 332 28.76 28.38 4.87
CA ALA A 332 28.73 29.67 5.56
C ALA A 332 27.31 30.21 5.72
N LEU A 333 26.47 30.10 4.68
CA LEU A 333 25.05 30.48 4.74
C LEU A 333 24.28 29.64 5.78
N LEU A 334 24.51 28.33 5.80
CA LEU A 334 23.90 27.42 6.77
C LEU A 334 24.31 27.80 8.21
N SER A 335 25.60 28.03 8.46
CA SER A 335 26.12 28.46 9.76
C SER A 335 25.52 29.79 10.25
N LEU A 336 25.39 30.78 9.36
CA LEU A 336 24.74 32.07 9.68
C LEU A 336 23.27 31.90 10.07
N MET A 337 22.57 30.96 9.45
CA MET A 337 21.17 30.67 9.79
C MET A 337 21.04 29.92 11.11
N MET A 338 21.91 28.94 11.38
CA MET A 338 21.93 28.21 12.65
C MET A 338 22.15 29.14 13.85
N GLN A 339 22.97 30.18 13.71
CA GLN A 339 23.17 31.20 14.75
C GLN A 339 21.90 32.01 15.08
N LYS A 340 20.97 32.15 14.13
CA LYS A 340 19.71 32.87 14.32
C LYS A 340 18.59 31.98 14.90
N HIS A 341 18.73 30.66 14.83
CA HIS A 341 17.73 29.69 15.23
C HIS A 341 18.34 28.64 16.19
N TYR A 342 18.31 28.92 17.50
CA TYR A 342 18.99 28.16 18.56
C TYR A 342 18.72 26.64 18.56
N ARG A 343 17.59 26.17 18.02
CA ARG A 343 17.26 24.73 17.98
C ARG A 343 18.12 23.93 17.00
N LEU A 344 18.64 24.55 15.94
CA LEU A 344 19.48 23.89 14.94
C LEU A 344 20.95 23.73 15.40
N SER A 345 21.42 24.50 16.39
CA SER A 345 22.86 24.65 16.65
C SER A 345 23.51 23.49 17.42
N LEU A 346 22.78 22.80 18.30
CA LEU A 346 23.42 22.01 19.37
C LEU A 346 24.09 20.69 18.92
N ASN A 347 23.79 20.15 17.73
CA ASN A 347 24.31 18.84 17.28
C ASN A 347 24.90 18.81 15.86
N ILE A 348 24.92 19.95 15.15
CA ILE A 348 25.18 19.97 13.71
C ILE A 348 26.64 20.38 13.40
N GLU A 349 27.26 21.22 14.22
CA GLU A 349 28.62 21.75 14.00
C GLU A 349 29.66 20.62 13.83
N ASN A 350 29.71 19.67 14.77
CA ASN A 350 30.63 18.52 14.70
C ASN A 350 30.42 17.65 13.45
N ASN A 351 29.20 17.54 12.93
CA ASN A 351 28.92 16.70 11.77
C ASN A 351 29.21 17.42 10.44
N ILE A 352 29.02 18.74 10.40
CA ILE A 352 29.45 19.59 9.28
C ILE A 352 30.98 19.59 9.18
N GLU A 353 31.70 19.73 10.31
CA GLU A 353 33.16 19.65 10.34
C GLU A 353 33.69 18.32 9.81
N ASN A 354 33.00 17.22 10.13
CA ASN A 354 33.34 15.88 9.67
C ASN A 354 32.84 15.56 8.25
N ARG A 355 32.24 16.53 7.54
CA ARG A 355 31.69 16.38 6.18
C ARG A 355 30.84 15.10 6.00
N LYS A 356 29.89 14.86 6.90
CA LYS A 356 28.92 13.76 6.79
C LYS A 356 27.53 14.30 6.43
N PRO A 357 26.70 13.59 5.65
CA PRO A 357 25.32 14.00 5.46
C PRO A 357 24.55 14.07 6.79
N VAL A 358 23.79 15.14 7.01
CA VAL A 358 23.00 15.35 8.24
C VAL A 358 21.61 15.83 7.88
N ASN A 359 20.58 15.18 8.42
CA ASN A 359 19.23 15.74 8.38
C ASN A 359 19.15 16.89 9.39
N LEU A 360 18.82 18.08 8.90
CA LEU A 360 18.72 19.29 9.69
C LEU A 360 17.32 19.46 10.32
N LEU A 361 16.35 18.69 9.84
CA LEU A 361 15.02 18.56 10.43
C LEU A 361 14.84 17.15 11.00
N SER A 362 14.36 17.09 12.24
CA SER A 362 13.85 15.87 12.84
C SER A 362 12.36 15.69 12.56
N GLU A 363 11.87 14.46 12.74
CA GLU A 363 10.43 14.17 12.77
C GLU A 363 9.68 15.07 13.75
N LYS A 364 10.28 15.34 14.92
CA LYS A 364 9.70 16.25 15.93
C LYS A 364 9.56 17.67 15.41
N ASP A 365 10.54 18.20 14.69
CA ASP A 365 10.46 19.56 14.12
C ASP A 365 9.30 19.67 13.12
N ILE A 366 9.03 18.59 12.39
CA ILE A 366 7.89 18.51 11.46
C ILE A 366 6.57 18.55 12.24
N TYR A 367 6.40 17.72 13.28
CA TYR A 367 5.17 17.73 14.08
C TYR A 367 4.95 19.04 14.84
N ASP A 368 6.02 19.63 15.38
CA ASP A 368 5.97 20.90 16.10
C ASP A 368 5.86 22.12 15.16
N GLN A 369 5.98 21.91 13.84
CA GLN A 369 6.00 22.97 12.82
C GLN A 369 7.04 24.05 13.11
N SER A 370 8.22 23.66 13.61
CA SER A 370 9.21 24.59 14.16
C SER A 370 10.36 24.95 13.20
N PHE A 371 10.13 24.88 11.89
CA PHE A 371 11.14 25.03 10.83
C PHE A 371 10.91 26.22 9.87
#